data_AF-A0A429X1P9-F1
#
_entry.id   AF-A0A429X1P9-F1
#
_cell.length_a   1.000
_cell.length_b   1.000
_cell.length_c   1.000
_cell.angle_alpha   90.00
_cell.angle_beta   90.00
_cell.angle_gamma   90.00
#
_symmetry.space_group_name_H-M   'P 1'
#
loop_
_entity.id
_entity.type
_entity.pdbx_description
1 polymer ?
#
loop_
_entity_poly.entity_id
_entity_poly.type
_entity_poly.pdbx_seq_one_letter_code
_entity_poly.pdbx_strand_id
1 'polypeptide(L)'
;MYSIIVFFHVVSALFLGSLLALPLVMNSFFSRTGNDLKTALKTALSFTRASHYALVLLMISGVWMVVAYSSYPSILWIGIAILLLILIGGLIGMLHKNIKRIIFAENPEKKLLEHESELKWCSWITFLLIVASIFMMTNRSLFS
;
A
#
# COMPACT_ATOMS: atom_id res chain seq x y z
N MET A 1 -10.26 22.64 -12.67
CA MET A 1 -10.82 21.36 -12.17
C MET A 1 -9.82 20.21 -12.31
N TYR A 2 -9.25 19.99 -13.50
CA TYR A 2 -8.22 18.97 -13.73
C TYR A 2 -7.03 19.04 -12.74
N SER A 3 -6.44 20.22 -12.53
CA SER A 3 -5.28 20.39 -11.62
C SER A 3 -5.57 20.01 -10.16
N ILE A 4 -6.81 20.18 -9.70
CA ILE A 4 -7.22 19.80 -8.34
C ILE A 4 -7.28 18.28 -8.22
N ILE A 5 -7.82 17.59 -9.23
CA ILE A 5 -7.90 16.13 -9.26
C ILE A 5 -6.49 15.53 -9.32
N VAL A 6 -5.62 16.09 -10.17
CA VAL A 6 -4.20 15.70 -10.24
C VAL A 6 -3.50 15.92 -8.91
N PHE A 7 -3.74 17.04 -8.22
CA PHE A 7 -3.17 17.29 -6.90
C PHE A 7 -3.57 16.20 -5.90
N PHE A 8 -4.85 15.86 -5.80
CA PHE A 8 -5.30 14.77 -4.93
C PHE A 8 -4.69 13.43 -5.33
N HIS A 9 -4.62 13.13 -6.63
CA HIS A 9 -4.02 11.90 -7.14
C HIS A 9 -2.55 11.78 -6.73
N VAL A 10 -1.76 12.85 -6.90
CA VAL A 10 -0.33 12.87 -6.54
C VAL A 10 -0.16 12.75 -5.02
N VAL A 11 -0.94 13.47 -4.22
CA VAL A 11 -0.87 13.36 -2.75
C VAL A 11 -1.21 11.94 -2.29
N SER A 12 -2.24 11.31 -2.87
CA SER A 12 -2.56 9.90 -2.61
C SER A 12 -1.43 8.96 -3.01
N ALA A 13 -0.82 9.18 -4.17
CA ALA A 13 0.29 8.38 -4.66
C ALA A 13 1.52 8.51 -3.76
N LEU A 14 1.81 9.70 -3.24
CA LEU A 14 2.89 9.93 -2.27
C LEU A 14 2.63 9.19 -0.94
N PHE A 15 1.40 9.26 -0.43
CA PHE A 15 1.01 8.49 0.76
C PHE A 15 1.14 7.00 0.52
N LEU A 16 0.72 6.49 -0.64
CA LEU A 16 0.88 5.07 -0.96
C LEU A 16 2.36 4.70 -1.13
N GLY A 17 3.14 5.56 -1.79
CA GLY A 17 4.57 5.37 -2.04
C GLY A 17 5.42 5.32 -0.77
N SER A 18 4.94 5.90 0.33
CA SER A 18 5.59 5.74 1.64
C SER A 18 5.64 4.27 2.12
N LEU A 19 4.76 3.40 1.61
CA LEU A 19 4.80 1.97 1.86
C LEU A 19 5.96 1.27 1.14
N LEU A 20 6.70 1.94 0.26
CA LEU A 20 7.97 1.42 -0.27
C LEU A 20 9.00 1.19 0.85
N ALA A 21 8.87 1.87 1.99
CA ALA A 21 9.70 1.64 3.16
C ALA A 21 9.24 0.45 4.03
N LEU A 22 8.10 -0.18 3.73
CA LEU A 22 7.56 -1.31 4.51
C LEU A 22 8.57 -2.43 4.81
N PRO A 23 9.33 -2.99 3.85
CA PRO A 23 10.25 -4.09 4.14
C PRO A 23 11.35 -3.69 5.15
N LEU A 24 11.81 -2.43 5.09
CA LEU A 24 12.80 -1.90 6.03
C LEU A 24 12.19 -1.73 7.43
N VAL A 25 11.00 -1.15 7.50
CA VAL A 25 10.27 -0.95 8.76
C VAL A 25 9.95 -2.28 9.42
N MET A 26 9.54 -3.29 8.65
CA MET A 26 9.17 -4.60 9.17
C MET A 26 10.38 -5.34 9.75
N ASN A 27 11.54 -5.24 9.10
CA ASN A 27 12.78 -5.76 9.67
C ASN A 27 13.16 -5.08 10.99
N SER A 28 12.85 -3.80 11.16
CA SER A 28 13.13 -3.05 12.39
C SER A 28 12.26 -3.46 13.59
N PHE A 29 11.17 -4.20 13.40
CA PHE A 29 10.34 -4.68 14.51
C PHE A 29 10.97 -5.84 15.25
N PHE A 30 11.72 -6.70 14.54
CA PHE A 30 12.37 -7.86 15.16
C PHE A 30 13.53 -7.48 16.10
N SER A 31 14.05 -6.26 15.99
CA SER A 31 15.08 -5.73 16.89
C SER A 31 14.50 -4.97 18.11
N ARG A 32 13.18 -4.85 18.23
CA ARG A 32 12.51 -4.11 19.31
C ARG A 32 11.77 -5.07 20.24
N THR A 33 11.74 -4.73 21.52
CA THR A 33 11.06 -5.54 22.56
C THR A 33 10.16 -4.67 23.43
N GLY A 34 9.24 -5.32 24.16
CA GLY A 34 8.36 -4.71 25.14
C GLY A 34 7.52 -3.55 24.61
N ASN A 35 7.59 -2.43 25.33
CA ASN A 35 6.74 -1.25 25.11
C ASN A 35 7.06 -0.54 23.79
N ASP A 36 8.32 -0.58 23.36
CA ASP A 36 8.78 0.04 22.11
C ASP A 36 8.26 -0.72 20.90
N LEU A 37 8.21 -2.05 20.97
CA LEU A 37 7.60 -2.88 19.93
C LEU A 37 6.10 -2.58 19.79
N LYS A 38 5.37 -2.54 20.92
CA LYS A 38 3.93 -2.28 20.90
C LYS A 38 3.60 -0.90 20.34
N THR A 39 4.43 0.10 20.65
CA THR A 39 4.30 1.45 20.11
C THR A 39 4.59 1.47 18.61
N ALA A 40 5.67 0.83 18.16
CA ALA A 40 6.01 0.73 16.74
C ALA A 40 4.91 0.02 15.92
N LEU A 41 4.36 -1.08 16.43
CA LEU A 41 3.26 -1.81 15.80
C LEU A 41 1.97 -0.98 15.74
N LYS A 42 1.63 -0.22 16.80
CA LYS A 42 0.47 0.70 16.77
C LYS A 42 0.64 1.81 15.74
N THR A 43 1.84 2.37 15.63
CA THR A 43 2.17 3.38 14.61
C THR A 43 2.03 2.79 13.21
N ALA A 44 2.57 1.59 12.98
CA ALA A 44 2.41 0.87 11.72
C ALA A 44 0.94 0.58 11.39
N LEU A 45 0.15 0.18 12.38
CA LEU A 45 -1.29 -0.03 12.23
C LEU A 45 -2.02 1.25 11.80
N SER A 46 -1.70 2.40 12.39
CA SER A 46 -2.26 3.69 11.98
C SER A 46 -1.88 4.03 10.54
N PHE A 47 -0.63 3.74 10.16
CA PHE A 47 -0.11 3.98 8.82
C PHE A 47 -0.78 3.11 7.74
N THR A 48 -1.00 1.82 8.03
CA THR A 48 -1.75 0.93 7.12
C THR A 48 -3.18 1.43 6.90
N ARG A 49 -3.82 2.01 7.92
CA ARG A 49 -5.16 2.61 7.79
C ARG A 49 -5.12 3.88 6.95
N ALA A 50 -4.15 4.77 7.19
CA ALA A 50 -3.96 5.97 6.35
C ALA A 50 -3.73 5.59 4.88
N SER A 51 -2.96 4.53 4.63
CA SER A 51 -2.68 4.03 3.29
C SER A 51 -3.91 3.48 2.58
N HIS A 52 -4.86 2.86 3.31
CA HIS A 52 -6.14 2.46 2.72
C HIS A 52 -6.95 3.68 2.26
N TYR A 53 -7.03 4.74 3.06
CA TYR A 53 -7.72 5.97 2.65
C TYR A 53 -7.04 6.61 1.44
N ALA A 54 -5.70 6.64 1.43
CA ALA A 54 -4.93 7.12 0.28
C ALA A 54 -5.19 6.28 -0.97
N LEU A 55 -5.25 4.95 -0.85
CA LEU A 55 -5.54 4.04 -1.97
C LEU A 55 -6.93 4.29 -2.57
N VAL A 56 -7.95 4.47 -1.72
CA VAL A 56 -9.31 4.79 -2.18
C VAL A 56 -9.32 6.13 -2.92
N LEU A 57 -8.65 7.14 -2.37
CA LEU A 57 -8.56 8.46 -3.01
C LEU A 57 -7.78 8.39 -4.33
N LEU A 58 -6.72 7.59 -4.40
CA LEU A 58 -5.93 7.33 -5.62
C LEU A 58 -6.79 6.68 -6.71
N MET A 59 -7.60 5.69 -6.33
CA MET A 59 -8.47 4.96 -7.26
C MET A 59 -9.55 5.88 -7.82
N ILE A 60 -10.23 6.65 -6.96
CA ILE A 60 -11.30 7.58 -7.39
C ILE A 60 -10.71 8.67 -8.31
N SER A 61 -9.62 9.31 -7.89
CA SER A 61 -8.98 10.36 -8.68
C SER A 61 -8.43 9.85 -10.01
N GLY A 62 -7.84 8.64 -10.03
CA GLY A 62 -7.33 8.00 -11.24
C GLY A 62 -8.45 7.67 -12.23
N VAL A 63 -9.54 7.03 -11.76
CA VAL A 63 -10.70 6.73 -12.60
C VAL A 63 -11.32 8.02 -13.15
N TRP A 64 -11.41 9.08 -12.33
CA TRP A 64 -11.92 10.36 -12.80
C TRP A 64 -11.05 10.99 -13.89
N MET A 65 -9.71 10.93 -13.74
CA MET A 65 -8.78 11.42 -14.76
C MET A 65 -8.93 10.66 -16.08
N VAL A 66 -9.17 9.36 -16.02
CA VAL A 66 -9.45 8.53 -17.20
C VAL A 66 -10.80 8.94 -17.82
N VAL A 67 -11.90 8.85 -17.08
CA VAL A 67 -13.25 9.06 -17.62
C VAL A 67 -13.46 10.49 -18.13
N ALA A 68 -12.96 11.50 -17.44
CA ALA A 68 -13.25 12.90 -17.76
C ALA A 68 -12.27 13.56 -18.74
N TYR A 69 -11.05 13.04 -18.89
CA TYR A 69 -9.97 13.75 -19.59
C TYR A 69 -9.11 12.90 -20.53
N SER A 70 -9.29 11.58 -20.56
CA SER A 70 -8.52 10.74 -21.47
C SER A 70 -9.27 10.54 -22.78
N SER A 71 -8.64 10.90 -23.90
CA SER A 71 -9.31 10.78 -25.20
C SER A 71 -9.36 9.33 -25.70
N TYR A 72 -8.35 8.48 -25.41
CA TYR A 72 -8.32 7.06 -25.83
C TYR A 72 -7.30 6.21 -25.01
N PRO A 73 -7.55 5.85 -23.74
CA PRO A 73 -6.72 4.85 -23.06
C PRO A 73 -7.11 3.43 -23.49
N SER A 74 -6.10 2.58 -23.64
CA SER A 74 -6.30 1.14 -23.87
C SER A 74 -7.05 0.53 -22.68
N ILE A 75 -8.16 -0.16 -22.96
CA ILE A 75 -8.98 -0.85 -21.93
C ILE A 75 -8.12 -1.82 -21.12
N LEU A 76 -7.16 -2.48 -21.77
CA LEU A 76 -6.21 -3.39 -21.12
C LEU A 76 -5.34 -2.67 -20.09
N TRP A 77 -4.86 -1.46 -20.42
CA TRP A 77 -4.03 -0.67 -19.51
C TRP A 77 -4.79 -0.29 -18.24
N ILE A 78 -6.04 0.17 -18.39
CA ILE A 78 -6.91 0.52 -17.26
C ILE A 78 -7.16 -0.71 -16.38
N GLY A 79 -7.51 -1.84 -17.01
CA GLY A 79 -7.81 -3.09 -16.28
C GLY A 79 -6.63 -3.55 -15.43
N ILE A 80 -5.41 -3.56 -16.00
CA ILE A 80 -4.19 -3.93 -15.29
C ILE A 80 -3.88 -2.94 -14.16
N ALA A 81 -4.02 -1.63 -14.40
CA ALA A 81 -3.78 -0.61 -13.38
C ALA A 81 -4.73 -0.76 -12.18
N ILE A 82 -6.03 -0.99 -12.43
CA ILE A 82 -7.03 -1.22 -11.38
C ILE A 82 -6.72 -2.52 -10.63
N LEU A 83 -6.38 -3.60 -11.33
CA LEU A 83 -6.02 -4.87 -10.72
C LEU A 83 -4.82 -4.75 -9.78
N LEU A 84 -3.78 -4.02 -10.18
CA LEU A 84 -2.62 -3.71 -9.35
C LEU A 84 -3.03 -2.98 -8.06
N LEU A 85 -3.87 -1.95 -8.16
CA LEU A 85 -4.35 -1.20 -7.00
C LEU A 85 -5.18 -2.07 -6.03
N ILE A 86 -6.03 -2.95 -6.56
CA ILE A 86 -6.83 -3.89 -5.75
C ILE A 86 -5.91 -4.87 -5.00
N LEU A 87 -4.90 -5.42 -5.67
CA LEU A 87 -3.94 -6.32 -5.05
C LEU A 87 -3.15 -5.63 -3.93
N ILE A 88 -2.72 -4.38 -4.15
CA ILE A 88 -2.07 -3.56 -3.12
C ILE A 88 -3.01 -3.38 -1.92
N GLY A 89 -4.28 -3.03 -2.15
CA GLY A 89 -5.28 -2.91 -1.08
C GLY A 89 -5.46 -4.19 -0.27
N GLY A 90 -5.51 -5.34 -0.95
CA GLY A 90 -5.61 -6.65 -0.32
C GLY A 90 -4.42 -6.94 0.61
N LEU A 91 -3.19 -6.65 0.16
CA LEU A 91 -1.98 -6.86 0.96
C LEU A 91 -1.89 -5.90 2.15
N ILE A 92 -2.24 -4.62 1.97
CA ILE A 92 -2.29 -3.67 3.09
C ILE A 92 -3.34 -4.15 4.12
N GLY A 93 -4.47 -4.69 3.67
CA GLY A 93 -5.51 -5.26 4.54
C GLY A 93 -5.02 -6.49 5.32
N MET A 94 -4.28 -7.38 4.67
CA MET A 94 -3.66 -8.54 5.31
C MET A 94 -2.62 -8.12 6.36
N LEU A 95 -1.76 -7.17 6.01
CA LEU A 95 -0.78 -6.59 6.93
C LEU A 95 -1.45 -5.95 8.16
N HIS A 96 -2.51 -5.17 7.94
CA HIS A 96 -3.30 -4.56 9.00
C HIS A 96 -3.86 -5.61 9.98
N LYS A 97 -4.45 -6.69 9.44
CA LYS A 97 -5.00 -7.79 10.23
C LYS A 97 -3.92 -8.49 11.07
N ASN A 98 -2.76 -8.77 10.47
CA ASN A 98 -1.66 -9.46 11.13
C ASN A 98 -1.03 -8.62 12.23
N ILE A 99 -0.76 -7.33 11.96
CA ILE A 99 -0.26 -6.39 12.97
C ILE A 99 -1.25 -6.27 14.15
N LYS A 100 -2.54 -6.15 13.85
CA LYS A 100 -3.59 -6.10 14.88
C LYS A 100 -3.56 -7.36 15.74
N ARG A 101 -3.49 -8.56 15.14
CA ARG A 101 -3.41 -9.83 15.85
C ARG A 101 -2.20 -9.91 16.79
N ILE A 102 -1.05 -9.38 16.38
CA ILE A 102 0.18 -9.37 17.18
C ILE A 102 0.05 -8.43 18.39
N ILE A 103 -0.52 -7.23 18.21
CA ILE A 103 -0.69 -6.24 19.29
C ILE A 103 -1.59 -6.75 20.43
N PHE A 104 -2.62 -7.54 20.10
CA PHE A 104 -3.61 -8.06 21.06
C PHE A 104 -3.25 -9.46 21.59
N ALA A 105 -2.12 -10.04 21.21
CA ALA A 105 -1.65 -11.31 21.75
C ALA A 105 -1.09 -11.14 23.17
N GLU A 106 -1.15 -12.20 23.99
CA GLU A 106 -0.54 -12.23 25.33
C GLU A 106 0.98 -12.00 25.28
N ASN A 107 1.65 -12.57 24.27
CA ASN A 107 3.09 -12.40 24.03
C ASN A 107 3.32 -11.88 22.60
N PRO A 108 3.33 -10.55 22.40
CA PRO A 108 3.50 -9.93 21.09
C PRO A 108 4.81 -10.32 20.39
N GLU A 109 5.90 -10.46 21.15
CA GLU A 109 7.22 -10.82 20.63
C GLU A 109 7.24 -12.23 20.05
N LYS A 110 6.72 -13.21 20.80
CA LYS A 110 6.58 -14.58 20.31
C LYS A 110 5.68 -14.64 19.08
N LYS A 111 4.55 -13.91 19.10
CA LYS A 111 3.61 -13.88 17.97
C LYS A 111 4.20 -13.23 16.71
N LEU A 112 5.04 -12.21 16.89
CA LEU A 112 5.78 -11.54 15.82
C LEU A 112 6.75 -12.52 15.15
N LEU A 113 7.50 -13.30 15.93
CA LEU A 113 8.42 -14.31 15.40
C LEU A 113 7.67 -15.44 14.67
N GLU A 114 6.50 -15.87 15.18
CA GLU A 114 5.66 -16.86 14.51
C GLU A 114 5.16 -16.40 13.13
N HIS A 115 4.97 -15.09 12.92
CA HIS A 115 4.46 -14.52 11.66
C HIS A 115 5.56 -13.77 10.87
N GLU A 116 6.84 -13.98 11.20
CA GLU A 116 7.96 -13.25 10.61
C GLU A 116 8.00 -13.39 9.09
N SER A 117 7.94 -14.63 8.60
CA SER A 117 8.02 -14.93 7.17
C SER A 117 6.85 -14.32 6.41
N GLU A 118 5.63 -14.45 6.96
CA GLU A 118 4.41 -13.90 6.36
C GLU A 118 4.46 -12.37 6.28
N LEU A 119 4.89 -11.69 7.34
CA LEU A 119 5.03 -10.23 7.36
C LEU A 119 6.09 -9.73 6.38
N LYS A 120 7.24 -10.41 6.31
CA LYS A 120 8.32 -10.08 5.37
C LYS A 120 7.86 -10.28 3.93
N TRP A 121 7.24 -11.42 3.62
CA TRP A 121 6.71 -11.69 2.29
C TRP A 121 5.63 -10.68 1.90
N CYS A 122 4.67 -10.41 2.78
CA CYS A 122 3.63 -9.42 2.52
C CYS A 122 4.23 -8.03 2.24
N SER A 123 5.25 -7.62 2.99
CA SER A 123 5.92 -6.33 2.80
C SER A 123 6.67 -6.23 1.47
N TRP A 124 7.40 -7.29 1.09
CA TRP A 124 8.13 -7.35 -0.18
C TRP A 124 7.20 -7.40 -1.39
N ILE A 125 6.12 -8.18 -1.32
CA ILE A 125 5.15 -8.25 -2.42
C ILE A 125 4.45 -6.89 -2.56
N THR A 126 4.08 -6.24 -1.45
CA THR A 126 3.48 -4.90 -1.49
C THR A 126 4.42 -3.88 -2.14
N PHE A 127 5.71 -3.90 -1.76
CA PHE A 127 6.74 -3.08 -2.39
C PHE A 127 6.78 -3.28 -3.90
N LEU A 128 6.87 -4.53 -4.35
CA LEU A 128 6.99 -4.87 -5.76
C LEU A 128 5.73 -4.44 -6.55
N LEU A 129 4.54 -4.65 -5.98
CA LEU A 129 3.29 -4.20 -6.61
C LEU A 129 3.18 -2.68 -6.72
N ILE A 130 3.65 -1.93 -5.72
CA ILE A 130 3.66 -0.46 -5.80
C ILE A 130 4.60 0.00 -6.92
N VAL A 131 5.80 -0.58 -7.01
CA VAL A 131 6.74 -0.29 -8.11
C VAL A 131 6.13 -0.63 -9.47
N ALA A 132 5.50 -1.80 -9.59
CA ALA A 132 4.81 -2.21 -10.81
C ALA A 132 3.65 -1.27 -11.16
N SER A 133 2.89 -0.80 -10.16
CA SER A 133 1.81 0.17 -10.35
C SER A 133 2.34 1.52 -10.86
N ILE A 134 3.45 2.02 -10.29
CA ILE A 134 4.11 3.25 -10.75
C ILE A 134 4.59 3.09 -12.20
N PHE A 135 5.26 1.98 -12.51
CA PHE A 135 5.72 1.68 -13.86
C PHE A 135 4.55 1.65 -14.85
N MET A 136 3.46 0.98 -14.50
CA MET A 136 2.27 0.88 -15.34
C MET A 136 1.62 2.25 -15.54
N MET A 137 1.43 3.03 -14.48
CA MET A 137 0.81 4.36 -14.55
C MET A 137 1.65 5.36 -15.34
N THR A 138 2.97 5.25 -15.30
CA THR A 138 3.89 6.14 -16.03
C THR A 138 3.92 5.80 -17.53
N ASN A 139 3.82 4.51 -17.88
CA ASN A 139 3.94 4.04 -19.25
C ASN A 139 2.57 3.74 -19.87
N ARG A 140 1.79 4.80 -20.12
CA ARG A 140 0.43 4.72 -20.71
C ARG A 140 0.35 4.06 -22.10
N SER A 141 1.46 3.97 -22.83
CA SER A 141 1.51 3.45 -24.21
C SER A 141 1.95 1.98 -24.31
N LEU A 142 2.12 1.26 -23.20
CA LEU A 142 2.58 -0.13 -23.22
C LEU A 142 1.67 -1.09 -24.00
N PHE A 143 0.40 -0.72 -24.20
CA PHE A 143 -0.63 -1.55 -24.84
C PHE A 143 -1.50 -0.75 -25.82
N SER A 144 -0.96 0.35 -26.36
CA SER A 144 -1.59 1.20 -27.39
C SER A 144 -1.04 0.91 -28.77
#